data_AF-A0A971L3K3-F1
#
_entry.id   AF-A0A971L3K3-F1
#
_cell.length_a   1.000
_cell.length_b   1.000
_cell.length_c   1.000
_cell.angle_alpha   90.00
_cell.angle_beta   90.00
_cell.angle_gamma   90.00
#
_symmetry.space_group_name_H-M   'P 1'
#
loop_
_entity.id
_entity.type
_entity.pdbx_description
1 polymer ?
#
loop_
_entity_poly.entity_id
_entity_poly.type
_entity_poly.pdbx_seq_one_letter_code
_entity_poly.pdbx_strand_id
1 'polypeptide(L)'
;RDFEESQPGIARAMSEGQRYLAMAGLVAVLLAALAVALATQRQAKRQAKEVALLRCFGQSRARVQKLLLLQLFWLGLAAGIIGGLLGYLGHWGLIELLSPVLPLALPAASFKPMFAAIILALWLLLGFSLAPLLSLGQVSPLAVLQSRPWQLSYSAWLTYGLAGVATLGLGWWLSGDWLLTLWTLAGLAAVGLLVAGLGWLLLRLLMSQLENLPWYWRQGLRRLGRNSAETLLQLSTFTLAFTAVLLVARGGDQLMNDWQNQLPAERPNQFAVDIQPYEKQAFAAVLDEQGLAHSQLYPLLRARLTHINGKEAAEAVPDSAASDNALRRELNLTWSEALPEGNTLKAGVWWPDLPVAAKADTLPVSVEADVAKRLNLTLGDKLTFNMAGSPVQTSIASIREVKWESFNPNFYVIFPPKVLEDQAHTFLASFVLPDDEAGFMRTLTQQFPGVAFLDVRAMLAQAEGILRQLSLGVQYLLGFVLLAGLLVTWALMMASLDARKREQVLLKVLGASRRNLASRQALEFLLLGALAGTLAALLGELLYSLIAGKLLNLPWSAAPLFWVLPPLVGAILLAGFAHLALRKSLQTAPHQLLKELS
;
A
#
# COMPACT_ATOMS: atom_id res chain seq x y z
N ARG A 1 -13.65 19.96 7.90
CA ARG A 1 -13.20 19.94 9.32
C ARG A 1 -12.31 18.73 9.40
N ASP A 2 -10.99 18.92 9.44
CA ASP A 2 -10.04 17.83 9.26
C ASP A 2 -10.09 16.88 10.45
N PHE A 3 -10.73 15.73 10.21
CA PHE A 3 -10.76 14.57 11.09
C PHE A 3 -9.33 14.09 11.41
N GLU A 4 -8.38 14.39 10.51
CA GLU A 4 -6.95 14.07 10.61
C GLU A 4 -6.24 14.79 11.79
N GLU A 5 -6.68 15.98 12.20
CA GLU A 5 -6.00 16.72 13.28
C GLU A 5 -6.50 16.35 14.68
N SER A 6 -7.72 15.81 14.81
CA SER A 6 -8.31 15.46 16.11
C SER A 6 -7.83 14.14 16.68
N GLN A 7 -7.40 13.20 15.82
CA GLN A 7 -6.94 11.87 16.24
C GLN A 7 -5.72 11.46 15.39
N PRO A 8 -4.49 11.83 15.81
CA PRO A 8 -3.28 11.63 15.00
C PRO A 8 -3.01 10.16 14.66
N GLY A 9 -3.43 9.22 15.51
CA GLY A 9 -3.33 7.77 15.22
C GLY A 9 -4.21 7.33 14.05
N ILE A 10 -5.48 7.78 14.00
CA ILE A 10 -6.39 7.45 12.88
C ILE A 10 -5.93 8.17 11.61
N ALA A 11 -5.53 9.44 11.72
CA ALA A 11 -5.01 10.23 10.61
C ALA A 11 -3.80 9.55 9.96
N ARG A 12 -2.88 9.07 10.79
CA ARG A 12 -1.70 8.35 10.33
C ARG A 12 -2.09 7.05 9.61
N ALA A 13 -2.93 6.21 10.22
CA ALA A 13 -3.42 4.98 9.60
C ALA A 13 -4.16 5.23 8.27
N MET A 14 -4.96 6.30 8.18
CA MET A 14 -5.64 6.71 6.95
C MET A 14 -4.65 7.15 5.88
N SER A 15 -3.67 7.99 6.24
CA SER A 15 -2.64 8.48 5.31
C SER A 15 -1.74 7.35 4.79
N GLU A 16 -1.40 6.39 5.66
CA GLU A 16 -0.64 5.19 5.32
C GLU A 16 -1.46 4.28 4.39
N GLY A 17 -2.75 4.08 4.70
CA GLY A 17 -3.70 3.39 3.85
C GLY A 17 -3.84 4.00 2.46
N GLN A 18 -3.93 5.33 2.37
CA GLN A 18 -4.04 6.05 1.10
C GLN A 18 -2.76 5.91 0.26
N ARG A 19 -1.58 6.06 0.88
CA ARG A 19 -0.29 5.83 0.20
C ARG A 19 -0.17 4.41 -0.32
N TYR A 20 -0.59 3.44 0.49
CA TYR A 20 -0.59 2.04 0.11
C TYR A 20 -1.52 1.76 -1.07
N LEU A 21 -2.75 2.28 -1.05
CA LEU A 21 -3.71 2.16 -2.16
C LEU A 21 -3.16 2.78 -3.44
N ALA A 22 -2.50 3.94 -3.35
CA ALA A 22 -1.87 4.59 -4.51
C ALA A 22 -0.73 3.75 -5.10
N MET A 23 0.14 3.17 -4.26
CA MET A 23 1.21 2.28 -4.70
C MET A 23 0.65 1.02 -5.39
N ALA A 24 -0.36 0.42 -4.79
CA ALA A 24 -0.99 -0.78 -5.31
C ALA A 24 -1.68 -0.53 -6.68
N GLY A 25 -2.34 0.63 -6.83
CA GLY A 25 -2.90 1.09 -8.11
C GLY A 25 -1.84 1.29 -9.18
N LEU A 26 -0.71 1.93 -8.85
CA LEU A 26 0.41 2.13 -9.77
C LEU A 26 1.00 0.79 -10.23
N VAL A 27 1.17 -0.16 -9.32
CA VAL A 27 1.63 -1.52 -9.65
C VAL A 27 0.66 -2.23 -10.60
N ALA A 28 -0.66 -2.15 -10.36
CA ALA A 28 -1.67 -2.74 -11.23
C ALA A 28 -1.60 -2.18 -12.67
N VAL A 29 -1.47 -0.85 -12.77
CA VAL A 29 -1.37 -0.14 -14.05
C VAL A 29 -0.11 -0.54 -14.82
N LEU A 30 1.03 -0.66 -14.14
CA LEU A 30 2.29 -1.09 -14.76
C LEU A 30 2.25 -2.53 -15.26
N LEU A 31 1.62 -3.43 -14.50
CA LEU A 31 1.38 -4.80 -14.96
C LEU A 31 0.50 -4.83 -16.21
N ALA A 32 -0.59 -4.05 -16.23
CA ALA A 32 -1.43 -3.93 -17.42
C ALA A 32 -0.65 -3.39 -18.63
N ALA A 33 0.23 -2.41 -18.42
CA ALA A 33 1.09 -1.87 -19.46
C ALA A 33 2.03 -2.94 -20.06
N LEU A 34 2.60 -3.80 -19.21
CA LEU A 34 3.43 -4.93 -19.65
C LEU A 34 2.63 -5.95 -20.47
N ALA A 35 1.39 -6.28 -20.05
CA ALA A 35 0.50 -7.15 -20.83
C ALA A 35 0.22 -6.57 -22.22
N VAL A 36 -0.06 -5.26 -22.30
CA VAL A 36 -0.29 -4.54 -23.55
C VAL A 36 0.94 -4.60 -24.45
N ALA A 37 2.15 -4.37 -23.90
CA ALA A 37 3.39 -4.46 -24.65
C ALA A 37 3.60 -5.85 -25.26
N LEU A 38 3.45 -6.91 -24.47
CA LEU A 38 3.61 -8.31 -24.91
C LEU A 38 2.56 -8.70 -25.96
N ALA A 39 1.30 -8.33 -25.73
CA ALA A 39 0.21 -8.60 -26.67
C ALA A 39 0.45 -7.89 -28.01
N THR A 40 0.90 -6.63 -27.97
CA THR A 40 1.20 -5.85 -29.18
C THR A 40 2.37 -6.45 -29.94
N GLN A 41 3.47 -6.82 -29.27
CA GLN A 41 4.61 -7.45 -29.92
C GLN A 41 4.22 -8.75 -30.64
N ARG A 42 3.38 -9.59 -30.00
CA ARG A 42 2.85 -10.79 -30.63
C ARG A 42 1.99 -10.45 -31.85
N GLN A 43 1.07 -9.50 -31.71
CA GLN A 43 0.18 -9.10 -32.80
C GLN A 43 0.98 -8.57 -33.99
N ALA A 44 2.00 -7.75 -33.72
CA ALA A 44 2.90 -7.23 -34.73
C ALA A 44 3.59 -8.37 -35.49
N LYS A 45 4.17 -9.33 -34.77
CA LYS A 45 4.81 -10.50 -35.39
C LYS A 45 3.86 -11.31 -36.28
N ARG A 46 2.59 -11.44 -35.88
CA ARG A 46 1.55 -12.14 -36.65
C ARG A 46 1.11 -11.37 -37.90
N GLN A 47 0.92 -10.06 -37.78
CA GLN A 47 0.48 -9.18 -38.88
C GLN A 47 1.60 -8.78 -39.84
N ALA A 48 2.87 -9.04 -39.51
CA ALA A 48 4.00 -8.66 -40.36
C ALA A 48 3.87 -9.19 -41.80
N LYS A 49 3.37 -10.43 -41.99
CA LYS A 49 3.11 -11.01 -43.32
C LYS A 49 2.00 -10.25 -44.06
N GLU A 50 0.88 -9.96 -43.39
CA GLU A 50 -0.27 -9.23 -43.95
C GLU A 50 0.13 -7.81 -44.38
N VAL A 51 0.88 -7.10 -43.54
CA VAL A 51 1.37 -5.75 -43.83
C VAL A 51 2.29 -5.73 -45.03
N ALA A 52 3.19 -6.71 -45.14
CA ALA A 52 4.08 -6.79 -46.29
C ALA A 52 3.34 -7.15 -47.59
N LEU A 53 2.28 -7.96 -47.54
CA LEU A 53 1.39 -8.17 -48.70
C LEU A 53 0.72 -6.86 -49.13
N LEU A 54 0.18 -6.07 -48.19
CA LEU A 54 -0.39 -4.75 -48.50
C LEU A 54 0.64 -3.82 -49.17
N ARG A 55 1.91 -3.88 -48.73
CA ARG A 55 3.01 -3.14 -49.36
C ARG A 55 3.37 -3.67 -50.75
N CYS A 56 3.31 -4.99 -50.98
CA CYS A 56 3.45 -5.58 -52.32
C CYS A 56 2.36 -5.09 -53.28
N PHE A 57 1.13 -4.92 -52.79
CA PHE A 57 0.01 -4.36 -53.55
C PHE A 57 0.08 -2.83 -53.74
N GLY A 58 1.19 -2.18 -53.38
CA GLY A 58 1.43 -0.77 -53.66
C GLY A 58 1.00 0.20 -52.55
N GLN A 59 0.60 -0.28 -51.37
CA GLN A 59 0.29 0.63 -50.26
C GLN A 59 1.55 1.31 -49.72
N SER A 60 1.47 2.63 -49.56
CA SER A 60 2.57 3.42 -48.99
C SER A 60 2.72 3.17 -47.47
N ARG A 61 3.94 3.33 -46.97
CA ARG A 61 4.26 3.19 -45.54
C ARG A 61 3.38 4.06 -44.65
N ALA A 62 3.17 5.33 -45.03
CA ALA A 62 2.35 6.27 -44.25
C ALA A 62 0.88 5.82 -44.16
N ARG A 63 0.33 5.26 -45.24
CA ARG A 63 -1.06 4.76 -45.25
C ARG A 63 -1.21 3.50 -44.41
N VAL A 64 -0.26 2.58 -44.46
CA VAL A 64 -0.23 1.39 -43.58
C VAL A 64 -0.12 1.82 -42.11
N GLN A 65 0.78 2.75 -41.78
CA GLN A 65 0.92 3.26 -40.41
C GLN A 65 -0.35 3.96 -39.93
N LYS A 66 -1.00 4.78 -40.77
CA LYS A 66 -2.29 5.41 -40.45
C LYS A 66 -3.38 4.37 -40.16
N LEU A 67 -3.44 3.29 -40.95
CA LEU A 67 -4.40 2.21 -40.75
C LEU A 67 -4.16 1.46 -39.43
N LEU A 68 -2.91 1.14 -39.11
CA LEU A 68 -2.53 0.51 -37.84
C LEU A 68 -2.82 1.41 -36.63
N LEU A 69 -2.54 2.72 -36.75
CA LEU A 69 -2.86 3.70 -35.70
C LEU A 69 -4.37 3.83 -35.48
N LEU A 70 -5.16 3.86 -36.55
CA LEU A 70 -6.60 3.95 -36.46
C LEU A 70 -7.20 2.67 -35.86
N GLN A 71 -6.67 1.50 -36.24
CA GLN A 71 -7.03 0.22 -35.63
C GLN A 71 -6.72 0.23 -34.12
N LEU A 72 -5.52 0.68 -33.74
CA LEU A 72 -5.12 0.78 -32.34
C LEU A 72 -6.03 1.74 -31.55
N PHE A 73 -6.35 2.89 -32.12
CA PHE A 73 -7.22 3.89 -31.51
C PHE A 73 -8.62 3.32 -31.23
N TRP A 74 -9.26 2.69 -32.22
CA TRP A 74 -10.59 2.12 -32.05
C TRP A 74 -10.60 0.92 -31.11
N LEU A 75 -9.59 0.06 -31.16
CA LEU A 75 -9.42 -1.03 -30.19
C LEU A 75 -9.23 -0.48 -28.77
N GLY A 76 -8.39 0.54 -28.61
CA GLY A 76 -8.14 1.21 -27.34
C GLY A 76 -9.37 1.90 -26.79
N LEU A 77 -10.15 2.57 -27.65
CA LEU A 77 -11.39 3.22 -27.25
C LEU A 77 -12.44 2.19 -26.81
N ALA A 78 -12.63 1.13 -27.59
CA ALA A 78 -13.56 0.05 -27.23
C ALA A 78 -13.15 -0.65 -25.93
N ALA A 79 -11.87 -1.02 -25.80
CA ALA A 79 -11.33 -1.63 -24.58
C ALA A 79 -11.40 -0.67 -23.39
N GLY A 80 -11.15 0.63 -23.59
CA GLY A 80 -11.25 1.67 -22.58
C GLY A 80 -12.69 1.87 -22.11
N ILE A 81 -13.68 1.86 -23.01
CA ILE A 81 -15.10 1.95 -22.66
C ILE A 81 -15.52 0.71 -21.87
N ILE A 82 -15.18 -0.49 -22.33
CA ILE A 82 -15.50 -1.74 -21.62
C ILE A 82 -14.83 -1.77 -20.25
N GLY A 83 -13.53 -1.45 -20.18
CA GLY A 83 -12.78 -1.39 -18.92
C GLY A 83 -13.30 -0.30 -17.98
N GLY A 84 -13.67 0.86 -18.52
CA GLY A 84 -14.28 1.96 -17.77
C GLY A 84 -15.66 1.59 -17.21
N LEU A 85 -16.48 0.87 -17.99
CA LEU A 85 -17.77 0.33 -17.53
C LEU A 85 -17.57 -0.72 -16.43
N LEU A 86 -16.62 -1.65 -16.61
CA LEU A 86 -16.28 -2.64 -15.57
C LEU A 86 -15.75 -1.96 -14.30
N GLY A 87 -14.92 -0.92 -14.44
CA GLY A 87 -14.44 -0.12 -13.33
C GLY A 87 -15.56 0.64 -12.63
N TYR A 88 -16.50 1.21 -13.39
CA TYR A 88 -17.69 1.88 -12.84
C TYR A 88 -18.59 0.89 -12.09
N LEU A 89 -18.85 -0.29 -12.66
CA LEU A 89 -19.59 -1.36 -11.98
C LEU A 89 -18.87 -1.84 -10.71
N GLY A 90 -17.54 -1.94 -10.75
CA GLY A 90 -16.73 -2.27 -9.58
C GLY A 90 -16.82 -1.19 -8.49
N HIS A 91 -16.75 0.09 -8.87
CA HIS A 91 -16.89 1.21 -7.95
C HIS A 91 -18.31 1.27 -7.35
N TRP A 92 -19.34 1.03 -8.16
CA TRP A 92 -20.72 0.93 -7.71
C TRP A 92 -20.91 -0.23 -6.73
N GLY A 93 -20.39 -1.43 -7.05
CA GLY A 93 -20.42 -2.58 -6.14
C GLY A 93 -19.66 -2.34 -4.83
N LEU A 94 -18.57 -1.56 -4.87
CA LEU A 94 -17.83 -1.16 -3.69
C LEU A 94 -18.67 -0.23 -2.78
N ILE A 95 -19.37 0.75 -3.37
CA ILE A 95 -20.28 1.64 -2.63
C ILE A 95 -21.39 0.81 -1.95
N GLU A 96 -21.98 -0.15 -2.66
CA GLU A 96 -23.05 -0.99 -2.13
C GLU A 96 -22.55 -1.87 -0.97
N LEU A 97 -21.35 -2.45 -1.06
CA LEU A 97 -20.79 -3.25 0.04
C LEU A 97 -20.42 -2.40 1.26
N LEU A 98 -20.01 -1.15 1.04
CA LEU A 98 -19.60 -0.24 2.11
C LEU A 98 -20.78 0.50 2.76
N SER A 99 -21.90 0.66 2.05
CA SER A 99 -23.12 1.35 2.53
C SER A 99 -23.62 0.87 3.90
N PRO A 100 -23.70 -0.45 4.20
CA PRO A 100 -24.15 -0.94 5.51
C PRO A 100 -23.17 -0.63 6.66
N VAL A 101 -21.91 -0.36 6.33
CA VAL A 101 -20.83 -0.12 7.29
C VAL A 101 -20.61 1.39 7.51
N LEU A 102 -21.27 2.25 6.72
CA LEU A 102 -21.02 3.68 6.71
C LEU A 102 -22.15 4.48 7.35
N PRO A 103 -21.84 5.34 8.35
CA PRO A 103 -22.81 6.27 8.93
C PRO A 103 -23.08 7.50 8.04
N LEU A 104 -22.30 7.72 6.97
CA LEU A 104 -22.42 8.82 6.02
C LEU A 104 -22.76 8.30 4.62
N ALA A 105 -23.71 8.94 3.95
CA ALA A 105 -24.03 8.66 2.56
C ALA A 105 -22.79 8.92 1.68
N LEU A 106 -22.27 7.87 1.03
CA LEU A 106 -21.19 8.01 0.06
C LEU A 106 -21.64 8.88 -1.13
N PRO A 107 -20.77 9.75 -1.66
CA PRO A 107 -21.06 10.44 -2.90
C PRO A 107 -21.35 9.42 -4.01
N ALA A 108 -22.39 9.68 -4.80
CA ALA A 108 -22.76 8.80 -5.90
C ALA A 108 -21.58 8.59 -6.87
N ALA A 109 -21.49 7.40 -7.44
CA ALA A 109 -20.49 7.03 -8.43
C ALA A 109 -20.49 8.06 -9.57
N SER A 110 -19.45 8.89 -9.65
CA SER A 110 -19.35 9.92 -10.69
C SER A 110 -18.76 9.34 -11.97
N PHE A 111 -19.07 9.95 -13.13
CA PHE A 111 -18.49 9.55 -14.41
C PHE A 111 -17.06 10.09 -14.62
N LYS A 112 -16.59 11.03 -13.80
CA LYS A 112 -15.26 11.65 -13.96
C LYS A 112 -14.10 10.62 -13.93
N PRO A 113 -14.04 9.66 -12.98
CA PRO A 113 -13.01 8.62 -12.97
C PRO A 113 -13.05 7.70 -14.18
N MET A 114 -14.25 7.45 -14.74
CA MET A 114 -14.40 6.62 -15.95
C MET A 114 -13.73 7.30 -17.15
N PHE A 115 -13.97 8.61 -17.36
CA PHE A 115 -13.29 9.35 -18.43
C PHE A 115 -11.77 9.39 -18.23
N ALA A 116 -11.32 9.63 -17.00
CA ALA A 116 -9.90 9.60 -16.67
C ALA A 116 -9.27 8.23 -16.97
N ALA A 117 -9.96 7.13 -16.63
CA ALA A 117 -9.50 5.77 -16.91
C ALA A 117 -9.41 5.48 -18.42
N ILE A 118 -10.35 5.98 -19.24
CA ILE A 118 -10.30 5.83 -20.70
C ILE A 118 -9.10 6.56 -21.28
N ILE A 119 -8.86 7.81 -20.85
CA ILE A 119 -7.70 8.60 -21.29
C ILE A 119 -6.40 7.91 -20.90
N LEU A 120 -6.32 7.42 -19.66
CA LEU A 120 -5.16 6.70 -19.13
C LEU A 120 -4.91 5.40 -19.90
N ALA A 121 -5.95 4.64 -20.23
CA ALA A 121 -5.85 3.43 -21.04
C ALA A 121 -5.32 3.72 -22.45
N LEU A 122 -5.84 4.78 -23.10
CA LEU A 122 -5.36 5.22 -24.42
C LEU A 122 -3.90 5.69 -24.35
N TRP A 123 -3.53 6.44 -23.32
CA TRP A 123 -2.17 6.92 -23.09
C TRP A 123 -1.17 5.75 -22.93
N LEU A 124 -1.51 4.78 -22.09
CA LEU A 124 -0.74 3.56 -21.89
C LEU A 124 -0.62 2.74 -23.16
N LEU A 125 -1.74 2.55 -23.85
CA LEU A 125 -1.76 1.84 -25.12
C LEU A 125 -0.80 2.49 -26.10
N LEU A 126 -0.89 3.81 -26.29
CA LEU A 126 0.02 4.55 -27.17
C LEU A 126 1.48 4.38 -26.72
N GLY A 127 1.78 4.57 -25.44
CA GLY A 127 3.14 4.45 -24.90
C GLY A 127 3.81 3.11 -25.18
N PHE A 128 3.09 2.01 -24.94
CA PHE A 128 3.67 0.66 -24.95
C PHE A 128 3.47 -0.08 -26.29
N SER A 129 2.51 0.34 -27.12
CA SER A 129 2.19 -0.34 -28.39
C SER A 129 2.66 0.40 -29.65
N LEU A 130 2.85 1.72 -29.58
CA LEU A 130 3.13 2.55 -30.75
C LEU A 130 4.41 2.13 -31.48
N ALA A 131 5.50 1.90 -30.74
CA ALA A 131 6.78 1.55 -31.35
C ALA A 131 6.75 0.18 -32.08
N PRO A 132 6.27 -0.93 -31.46
CA PRO A 132 6.07 -2.19 -32.18
C PRO A 132 5.23 -2.02 -33.46
N LEU A 133 4.15 -1.24 -33.42
CA LEU A 133 3.26 -1.05 -34.56
C LEU A 133 3.87 -0.18 -35.67
N LEU A 134 4.56 0.91 -35.32
CA LEU A 134 5.25 1.75 -36.32
C LEU A 134 6.35 0.98 -37.05
N SER A 135 7.00 0.03 -36.38
CA SER A 135 8.01 -0.83 -36.98
C SER A 135 7.43 -1.82 -38.00
N LEU A 136 6.14 -2.17 -37.92
CA LEU A 136 5.48 -2.98 -38.95
C LEU A 136 5.38 -2.26 -40.29
N GLY A 137 5.13 -0.95 -40.27
CA GLY A 137 5.09 -0.15 -41.50
C GLY A 137 6.40 -0.15 -42.29
N GLN A 138 7.51 -0.56 -41.65
CA GLN A 138 8.83 -0.63 -42.28
C GLN A 138 9.15 -2.01 -42.90
N VAL A 139 8.36 -3.04 -42.61
CA VAL A 139 8.65 -4.42 -43.06
C VAL A 139 8.75 -4.48 -44.57
N SER A 140 9.94 -4.80 -45.09
CA SER A 140 10.17 -4.87 -46.53
C SER A 140 9.33 -5.99 -47.16
N PRO A 141 8.70 -5.77 -48.33
CA PRO A 141 8.08 -6.83 -49.14
C PRO A 141 8.95 -8.08 -49.30
N LEU A 142 10.27 -7.89 -49.47
CA LEU A 142 11.27 -8.96 -49.57
C LEU A 142 11.36 -9.86 -48.33
N ALA A 143 11.01 -9.36 -47.14
CA ALA A 143 11.09 -10.14 -45.90
C ALA A 143 10.05 -11.27 -45.87
N VAL A 144 8.90 -11.09 -46.53
CA VAL A 144 7.90 -12.15 -46.71
C VAL A 144 8.39 -13.22 -47.66
N LEU A 145 9.01 -12.83 -48.78
CA LEU A 145 9.56 -13.78 -49.75
C LEU A 145 10.73 -14.60 -49.16
N GLN A 146 11.54 -13.99 -48.30
CA GLN A 146 12.67 -14.67 -47.66
C GLN A 146 12.32 -15.35 -46.33
N SER A 147 11.06 -15.31 -45.89
CA SER A 147 10.65 -15.82 -44.57
C SER A 147 11.52 -15.31 -43.41
N ARG A 148 12.07 -14.09 -43.53
CA ARG A 148 12.94 -13.54 -42.50
C ARG A 148 12.12 -13.30 -41.22
N PRO A 149 12.65 -13.70 -40.05
CA PRO A 149 11.98 -13.41 -38.80
C PRO A 149 11.83 -11.89 -38.67
N TRP A 150 10.60 -11.44 -38.38
CA TRP A 150 10.35 -10.05 -38.08
C TRP A 150 11.20 -9.61 -36.88
N GLN A 151 11.98 -8.55 -37.07
CA GLN A 151 12.77 -7.89 -36.05
C GLN A 151 12.30 -6.45 -35.93
N LEU A 152 12.32 -5.88 -34.72
CA LEU A 152 12.04 -4.46 -34.54
C LEU A 152 13.11 -3.65 -35.29
N SER A 153 12.72 -3.04 -36.42
CA SER A 153 13.61 -2.24 -37.28
C SER A 153 13.82 -0.81 -36.76
N TYR A 154 13.02 -0.36 -35.78
CA TYR A 154 13.28 0.89 -35.05
C TYR A 154 14.36 0.67 -34.01
N SER A 155 15.19 1.69 -33.80
CA SER A 155 16.13 1.75 -32.68
C SER A 155 15.39 1.42 -31.39
N ALA A 156 15.90 0.46 -30.62
CA ALA A 156 15.34 0.04 -29.33
C ALA A 156 15.06 1.25 -28.41
N TRP A 157 15.86 2.31 -28.56
CA TRP A 157 15.70 3.62 -27.93
C TRP A 157 14.34 4.30 -28.15
N LEU A 158 13.72 4.20 -29.34
CA LEU A 158 12.39 4.78 -29.56
C LEU A 158 11.31 4.01 -28.79
N THR A 159 11.45 2.69 -28.70
CA THR A 159 10.51 1.81 -27.98
C THR A 159 10.58 2.05 -26.48
N TYR A 160 11.79 2.05 -25.92
CA TYR A 160 12.01 2.33 -24.51
C TYR A 160 11.73 3.80 -24.16
N GLY A 161 12.00 4.73 -25.07
CA GLY A 161 11.72 6.16 -24.89
C GLY A 161 10.22 6.44 -24.82
N LEU A 162 9.40 5.90 -25.73
CA LEU A 162 7.95 6.07 -25.70
C LEU A 162 7.30 5.42 -24.47
N ALA A 163 7.73 4.21 -24.12
CA ALA A 163 7.28 3.56 -22.89
C ALA A 163 7.69 4.36 -21.64
N GLY A 164 8.92 4.88 -21.62
CA GLY A 164 9.44 5.73 -20.55
C GLY A 164 8.63 7.02 -20.39
N VAL A 165 8.38 7.74 -21.49
CA VAL A 165 7.54 8.96 -21.49
C VAL A 165 6.12 8.66 -21.03
N ALA A 166 5.52 7.56 -21.50
CA ALA A 166 4.18 7.20 -21.06
C ALA A 166 4.12 6.90 -19.56
N THR A 167 5.13 6.19 -19.04
CA THR A 167 5.20 5.85 -17.62
C THR A 167 5.53 7.08 -16.75
N LEU A 168 6.42 7.97 -17.22
CA LEU A 168 6.68 9.27 -16.59
C LEU A 168 5.43 10.16 -16.54
N GLY A 169 4.69 10.24 -17.65
CA GLY A 169 3.45 10.99 -17.72
C GLY A 169 2.39 10.49 -16.73
N LEU A 170 2.31 9.16 -16.55
CA LEU A 170 1.41 8.55 -15.56
C LEU A 170 1.84 8.81 -14.14
N GLY A 171 3.12 8.63 -13.84
CA GLY A 171 3.63 8.88 -12.49
C GLY A 171 3.48 10.35 -12.11
N TRP A 172 3.73 11.27 -13.05
CA TRP A 172 3.51 12.70 -12.81
C TRP A 172 2.04 13.05 -12.61
N TRP A 173 1.14 12.46 -13.41
CA TRP A 173 -0.31 12.66 -13.24
C TRP A 173 -0.83 12.13 -11.89
N LEU A 174 -0.28 11.01 -11.41
CA LEU A 174 -0.67 10.42 -10.13
C LEU A 174 -0.03 11.10 -8.92
N SER A 175 1.25 11.49 -9.03
CA SER A 175 2.06 11.98 -7.92
C SER A 175 2.11 13.51 -7.81
N GLY A 176 1.86 14.25 -8.88
CA GLY A 176 2.05 15.71 -8.94
C GLY A 176 3.51 16.19 -8.87
N ASP A 177 4.47 15.28 -8.59
CA ASP A 177 5.88 15.57 -8.38
C ASP A 177 6.75 14.74 -9.34
N TRP A 178 7.57 15.43 -10.14
CA TRP A 178 8.45 14.81 -11.13
C TRP A 178 9.62 14.05 -10.49
N LEU A 179 10.11 14.49 -9.33
CA LEU A 179 11.25 13.88 -8.65
C LEU A 179 10.84 12.56 -8.01
N LEU A 180 9.69 12.52 -7.34
CA LEU A 180 9.10 11.28 -6.83
C LEU A 180 8.80 10.29 -7.97
N THR A 181 8.30 10.78 -9.09
CA THR A 181 8.07 9.95 -10.28
C THR A 181 9.37 9.35 -10.83
N LEU A 182 10.46 10.11 -10.85
CA LEU A 182 11.75 9.60 -11.32
C LEU A 182 12.33 8.54 -10.37
N TRP A 183 12.26 8.76 -9.06
CA TRP A 183 12.71 7.79 -8.05
C TRP A 183 11.89 6.50 -8.06
N THR A 184 10.57 6.58 -8.24
CA THR A 184 9.71 5.40 -8.34
C THR A 184 10.03 4.56 -9.57
N LEU A 185 10.29 5.20 -10.72
CA LEU A 185 10.74 4.52 -11.94
C LEU A 185 12.12 3.89 -11.78
N ALA A 186 13.07 4.61 -11.17
CA ALA A 186 14.40 4.08 -10.89
C ALA A 186 14.33 2.86 -9.96
N GLY A 187 13.49 2.93 -8.92
CA GLY A 187 13.21 1.81 -8.02
C GLY A 187 12.61 0.61 -8.76
N LEU A 188 11.62 0.83 -9.62
CA LEU A 188 11.00 -0.23 -10.42
C LEU A 188 12.00 -0.90 -11.38
N ALA A 189 12.84 -0.11 -12.03
CA ALA A 189 13.91 -0.60 -12.90
C ALA A 189 14.94 -1.41 -12.11
N ALA A 190 15.33 -0.95 -10.92
CA ALA A 190 16.23 -1.67 -10.03
C ALA A 190 15.64 -3.01 -9.59
N VAL A 191 14.35 -3.05 -9.23
CA VAL A 191 13.64 -4.29 -8.90
C VAL A 191 13.58 -5.23 -10.11
N GLY A 192 13.29 -4.73 -11.30
CA GLY A 192 13.29 -5.53 -12.53
C GLY A 192 14.67 -6.13 -12.84
N LEU A 193 15.74 -5.36 -12.69
CA LEU A 193 17.12 -5.84 -12.85
C LEU A 193 17.51 -6.87 -11.79
N LEU A 194 17.10 -6.64 -10.54
CA LEU A 194 17.33 -7.57 -9.45
C LEU A 194 16.61 -8.91 -9.70
N VAL A 195 15.35 -8.87 -10.16
CA VAL A 195 14.61 -10.07 -10.55
C VAL A 195 15.29 -10.80 -11.69
N ALA A 196 15.74 -10.09 -12.73
CA ALA A 196 16.46 -10.69 -13.85
C ALA A 196 17.81 -11.29 -13.40
N GLY A 197 18.54 -10.63 -12.50
CA GLY A 197 19.80 -11.11 -11.94
C GLY A 197 19.61 -12.37 -11.08
N LEU A 198 18.66 -12.35 -10.15
CA LEU A 198 18.32 -13.49 -9.31
C LEU A 198 17.76 -14.65 -10.12
N GLY A 199 16.88 -14.38 -11.08
CA GLY A 199 16.34 -15.38 -12.00
C GLY A 199 17.44 -16.03 -12.84
N TRP A 200 18.39 -15.25 -13.34
CA TRP A 200 19.53 -15.78 -14.08
C TRP A 200 20.44 -16.65 -13.20
N LEU A 201 20.77 -16.19 -11.99
CA LEU A 201 21.58 -16.94 -11.03
C LEU A 201 20.90 -18.27 -10.67
N LEU A 202 19.61 -18.22 -10.36
CA LEU A 202 18.83 -19.39 -9.97
C LEU A 202 18.71 -20.39 -11.13
N LEU A 203 18.46 -19.93 -12.36
CA LEU A 203 18.49 -20.79 -13.55
C LEU A 203 19.87 -21.42 -13.74
N ARG A 204 20.95 -20.66 -13.55
CA ARG A 204 22.33 -21.16 -13.69
C ARG A 204 22.65 -22.24 -12.65
N LEU A 205 22.26 -22.04 -11.40
CA LEU A 205 22.41 -23.02 -10.32
C LEU A 205 21.63 -24.30 -10.61
N LEU A 206 20.37 -24.17 -11.05
CA LEU A 206 19.55 -25.32 -11.46
C LEU A 206 20.14 -26.09 -12.64
N MET A 207 20.67 -25.38 -13.65
CA MET A 207 21.33 -26.02 -14.79
C MET A 207 22.64 -26.72 -14.40
N SER A 208 23.34 -26.25 -13.35
CA SER A 208 24.55 -26.93 -12.86
C SER A 208 24.26 -28.28 -12.20
N GLN A 209 23.08 -28.45 -11.60
CA GLN A 209 22.65 -29.68 -10.91
C GLN A 209 21.86 -30.64 -11.82
N LEU A 210 21.77 -30.32 -13.11
CA LEU A 210 20.91 -31.01 -14.07
C LEU A 210 21.25 -32.50 -14.26
N GLU A 211 22.53 -32.84 -14.14
CA GLU A 211 23.03 -34.22 -14.32
C GLU A 211 22.69 -35.13 -13.13
N ASN A 212 22.50 -34.55 -11.95
CA ASN A 212 22.15 -35.27 -10.72
C ASN A 212 20.65 -35.56 -10.60
N LEU A 213 19.81 -34.93 -11.43
CA LEU A 213 18.35 -35.05 -11.34
C LEU A 213 17.81 -36.27 -12.11
N PRO A 214 16.73 -36.92 -11.61
CA PRO A 214 16.04 -37.99 -12.32
C PRO A 214 15.57 -37.58 -13.72
N TRP A 215 15.46 -38.55 -14.62
CA TRP A 215 15.10 -38.35 -16.04
C TRP A 215 13.85 -37.48 -16.25
N TYR A 216 12.81 -37.66 -15.43
CA TYR A 216 11.57 -36.90 -15.53
C TYR A 216 11.79 -35.39 -15.30
N TRP A 217 12.45 -35.00 -14.20
CA TRP A 217 12.77 -33.59 -13.88
C TRP A 217 13.78 -32.99 -14.86
N ARG A 218 14.76 -33.79 -15.28
CA ARG A 218 15.80 -33.38 -16.24
C ARG A 218 15.23 -32.89 -17.56
N GLN A 219 14.15 -33.48 -18.06
CA GLN A 219 13.52 -33.05 -19.31
C GLN A 219 12.87 -31.66 -19.21
N GLY A 220 12.21 -31.36 -18.09
CA GLY A 220 11.61 -30.04 -17.84
C GLY A 220 12.68 -28.96 -17.76
N LEU A 221 13.71 -29.17 -16.93
CA LEU A 221 14.79 -28.22 -16.74
C LEU A 221 15.62 -27.99 -18.02
N ARG A 222 15.92 -29.03 -18.81
CA ARG A 222 16.69 -28.89 -20.06
C ARG A 222 16.06 -27.87 -21.02
N ARG A 223 14.72 -27.80 -21.07
CA ARG A 223 14.03 -26.83 -21.92
C ARG A 223 14.21 -25.40 -21.41
N LEU A 224 14.14 -25.20 -20.09
CA LEU A 224 14.36 -23.90 -19.44
C LEU A 224 15.77 -23.36 -19.72
N GLY A 225 16.78 -24.24 -19.72
CA GLY A 225 18.16 -23.87 -20.03
C GLY A 225 18.41 -23.56 -21.52
N ARG A 226 17.69 -24.21 -22.44
CA ARG A 226 17.93 -24.09 -23.89
C ARG A 226 17.57 -22.71 -24.44
N ASN A 227 16.48 -22.11 -23.97
CA ASN A 227 16.05 -20.76 -24.35
C ASN A 227 16.15 -19.83 -23.14
N SER A 228 17.37 -19.64 -22.62
CA SER A 228 17.61 -18.91 -21.37
C SER A 228 17.06 -17.49 -21.38
N ALA A 229 17.16 -16.75 -22.48
CA ALA A 229 16.64 -15.38 -22.58
C ALA A 229 15.10 -15.31 -22.50
N GLU A 230 14.40 -16.18 -23.23
CA GLU A 230 12.93 -16.23 -23.22
C GLU A 230 12.40 -16.73 -21.88
N THR A 231 13.08 -17.74 -21.31
CA THR A 231 12.79 -18.28 -19.99
C THR A 231 13.01 -17.24 -18.90
N LEU A 232 14.10 -16.47 -18.98
CA LEU A 232 14.40 -15.40 -18.03
C LEU A 232 13.38 -14.27 -18.11
N LEU A 233 12.96 -13.88 -19.31
CA LEU A 233 11.89 -12.91 -19.50
C LEU A 233 10.58 -13.41 -18.86
N GLN A 234 10.20 -14.67 -19.14
CA GLN A 234 8.99 -15.28 -18.57
C GLN A 234 9.04 -15.34 -17.05
N LEU A 235 10.15 -15.87 -16.51
CA LEU A 235 10.39 -15.96 -15.07
C LEU A 235 10.31 -14.57 -14.42
N SER A 236 10.94 -13.55 -15.01
CA SER A 236 10.96 -12.20 -14.47
C SER A 236 9.57 -11.56 -14.46
N THR A 237 8.83 -11.69 -15.56
CA THR A 237 7.46 -11.17 -15.67
C THR A 237 6.51 -11.84 -14.68
N PHE A 238 6.56 -13.18 -14.55
CA PHE A 238 5.74 -13.89 -13.57
C PHE A 238 6.13 -13.53 -12.13
N THR A 239 7.44 -13.42 -11.86
CA THR A 239 7.94 -13.00 -10.54
C THR A 239 7.43 -11.62 -10.17
N LEU A 240 7.52 -10.64 -11.08
CA LEU A 240 7.01 -9.28 -10.85
C LEU A 240 5.49 -9.25 -10.64
N ALA A 241 4.74 -10.01 -11.44
CA ALA A 241 3.28 -10.11 -11.30
C ALA A 241 2.87 -10.75 -9.96
N PHE A 242 3.52 -11.83 -9.55
CA PHE A 242 3.25 -12.43 -8.24
C PHE A 242 3.72 -11.55 -7.08
N THR A 243 4.88 -10.89 -7.19
CA THR A 243 5.38 -9.97 -6.15
C THR A 243 4.40 -8.82 -5.93
N ALA A 244 3.90 -8.23 -7.02
CA ALA A 244 2.87 -7.21 -6.99
C ALA A 244 1.61 -7.66 -6.23
N VAL A 245 1.07 -8.82 -6.59
CA VAL A 245 -0.09 -9.42 -5.88
C VAL A 245 0.23 -9.64 -4.40
N LEU A 246 1.40 -10.17 -4.08
CA LEU A 246 1.79 -10.47 -2.69
C LEU A 246 1.98 -9.23 -1.84
N LEU A 247 2.60 -8.18 -2.40
CA LEU A 247 2.73 -6.91 -1.69
C LEU A 247 1.36 -6.34 -1.34
N VAL A 248 0.41 -6.40 -2.28
CA VAL A 248 -0.97 -5.92 -2.09
C VAL A 248 -1.77 -6.80 -1.12
N ALA A 249 -1.56 -8.11 -1.15
CA ALA A 249 -2.20 -9.03 -0.22
C ALA A 249 -1.68 -8.81 1.21
N ARG A 250 -0.35 -8.74 1.36
CA ARG A 250 0.30 -8.67 2.67
C ARG A 250 0.03 -7.36 3.41
N GLY A 251 0.10 -6.22 2.72
CA GLY A 251 -0.17 -4.95 3.40
C GLY A 251 -1.64 -4.79 3.80
N GLY A 252 -2.58 -5.47 3.14
CA GLY A 252 -4.00 -5.43 3.49
C GLY A 252 -4.33 -6.13 4.81
N ASP A 253 -3.87 -7.37 4.98
CA ASP A 253 -4.12 -8.15 6.20
C ASP A 253 -3.41 -7.55 7.41
N GLN A 254 -2.23 -7.00 7.19
CA GLN A 254 -1.37 -6.56 8.27
C GLN A 254 -1.78 -5.20 8.87
N LEU A 255 -2.37 -4.30 8.07
CA LEU A 255 -2.81 -2.98 8.58
C LEU A 255 -3.83 -3.08 9.73
N MET A 256 -4.77 -4.03 9.62
CA MET A 256 -5.79 -4.26 10.67
C MET A 256 -5.21 -4.97 11.88
N ASN A 257 -4.49 -6.07 11.64
CA ASN A 257 -3.94 -6.89 12.71
C ASN A 257 -2.91 -6.13 13.55
N ASP A 258 -2.06 -5.33 12.91
CA ASP A 258 -1.04 -4.55 13.62
C ASP A 258 -1.67 -3.44 14.47
N TRP A 259 -2.75 -2.80 14.00
CA TRP A 259 -3.46 -1.81 14.81
C TRP A 259 -4.13 -2.45 16.05
N GLN A 260 -4.83 -3.58 15.87
CA GLN A 260 -5.47 -4.27 16.99
C GLN A 260 -4.44 -4.76 18.03
N ASN A 261 -3.29 -5.25 17.56
CA ASN A 261 -2.23 -5.76 18.43
C ASN A 261 -1.39 -4.65 19.11
N GLN A 262 -1.49 -3.39 18.66
CA GLN A 262 -0.84 -2.26 19.30
C GLN A 262 -1.60 -1.77 20.55
N LEU A 263 -2.86 -2.16 20.72
CA LEU A 263 -3.67 -1.77 21.87
C LEU A 263 -3.37 -2.71 23.07
N PRO A 264 -3.11 -2.18 24.29
CA PRO A 264 -2.94 -3.00 25.48
C PRO A 264 -4.17 -3.88 25.76
N ALA A 265 -3.94 -5.11 26.24
CA ALA A 265 -5.02 -6.04 26.58
C ALA A 265 -5.88 -5.55 27.77
N GLU A 266 -5.26 -4.90 28.75
CA GLU A 266 -5.92 -4.27 29.91
C GLU A 266 -5.97 -2.75 29.70
N ARG A 267 -6.90 -2.29 28.86
CA ARG A 267 -7.07 -0.86 28.54
C ARG A 267 -8.26 -0.27 29.30
N PRO A 268 -8.12 0.95 29.87
CA PRO A 268 -9.27 1.70 30.34
C PRO A 268 -10.28 1.86 29.20
N ASN A 269 -11.55 1.54 29.49
CA ASN A 269 -12.63 1.57 28.50
C ASN A 269 -13.59 2.74 28.72
N GLN A 270 -13.51 3.40 29.87
CA GLN A 270 -14.33 4.55 30.23
C GLN A 270 -13.45 5.70 30.75
N PHE A 271 -13.78 6.92 30.36
CA PHE A 271 -13.27 8.14 30.99
C PHE A 271 -14.40 8.83 31.76
N ALA A 272 -14.11 9.27 32.97
CA ALA A 272 -14.92 10.21 33.72
C ALA A 272 -14.24 11.58 33.67
N VAL A 273 -15.00 12.58 33.23
CA VAL A 273 -14.58 13.97 33.04
C VAL A 273 -15.49 14.87 33.88
N ASP A 274 -14.98 16.05 34.25
CA ASP A 274 -15.70 17.05 35.03
C ASP A 274 -16.09 16.62 36.45
N ILE A 275 -15.32 15.70 37.04
CA ILE A 275 -15.46 15.30 38.44
C ILE A 275 -15.15 16.51 39.33
N GLN A 276 -16.09 16.93 40.16
CA GLN A 276 -15.87 18.12 40.99
C GLN A 276 -14.95 17.81 42.17
N PRO A 277 -14.21 18.81 42.71
CA PRO A 277 -13.30 18.59 43.83
C PRO A 277 -13.96 17.95 45.06
N TYR A 278 -15.23 18.27 45.32
CA TYR A 278 -16.01 17.69 46.43
C TYR A 278 -16.46 16.24 46.16
N GLU A 279 -16.50 15.79 44.90
CA GLU A 279 -16.91 14.43 44.49
C GLU A 279 -15.71 13.47 44.42
N LYS A 280 -14.49 14.01 44.30
CA LYS A 280 -13.25 13.25 44.09
C LYS A 280 -13.09 12.03 45.01
N GLN A 281 -13.24 12.23 46.33
CA GLN A 281 -13.04 11.16 47.31
C GLN A 281 -14.15 10.10 47.23
N ALA A 282 -15.40 10.53 47.08
CA ALA A 282 -16.53 9.60 46.94
C ALA A 282 -16.43 8.79 45.64
N PHE A 283 -16.02 9.43 44.54
CA PHE A 283 -15.85 8.77 43.25
C PHE A 283 -14.73 7.72 43.28
N ALA A 284 -13.57 8.06 43.86
CA ALA A 284 -12.47 7.12 44.03
C ALA A 284 -12.89 5.91 44.89
N ALA A 285 -13.57 6.16 46.01
CA ALA A 285 -14.03 5.10 46.90
C ALA A 285 -14.95 4.09 46.21
N VAL A 286 -15.87 4.56 45.35
CA VAL A 286 -16.78 3.68 44.59
C VAL A 286 -16.02 2.79 43.60
N LEU A 287 -14.96 3.30 42.97
CA LEU A 287 -14.13 2.50 42.06
C LEU A 287 -13.29 1.47 42.83
N ASP A 288 -12.71 1.88 43.96
CA ASP A 288 -11.91 1.01 44.84
C ASP A 288 -12.75 -0.12 45.47
N GLU A 289 -13.96 0.18 45.94
CA GLU A 289 -14.88 -0.80 46.55
C GLU A 289 -15.27 -1.92 45.59
N GLN A 290 -15.36 -1.61 44.29
CA GLN A 290 -15.66 -2.58 43.23
C GLN A 290 -14.41 -3.26 42.67
N GLY A 291 -13.22 -2.92 43.19
CA GLY A 291 -11.94 -3.49 42.75
C GLY A 291 -11.59 -3.18 41.30
N LEU A 292 -12.08 -2.05 40.76
CA LEU A 292 -11.86 -1.68 39.37
C LEU A 292 -10.46 -1.10 39.17
N ALA A 293 -9.76 -1.54 38.13
CA ALA A 293 -8.53 -0.89 37.72
C ALA A 293 -8.84 0.51 37.19
N HIS A 294 -8.29 1.54 37.85
CA HIS A 294 -8.47 2.94 37.44
C HIS A 294 -7.17 3.72 37.56
N SER A 295 -7.06 4.79 36.76
CA SER A 295 -5.96 5.74 36.88
C SER A 295 -6.14 6.67 38.08
N GLN A 296 -5.07 7.36 38.45
CA GLN A 296 -5.16 8.44 39.43
C GLN A 296 -6.11 9.54 38.93
N LEU A 297 -6.85 10.18 39.84
CA LEU A 297 -7.69 11.32 39.50
C LEU A 297 -6.81 12.55 39.25
N TYR A 298 -6.61 12.87 37.97
CA TYR A 298 -5.80 14.00 37.56
C TYR A 298 -6.61 15.29 37.56
N PRO A 299 -6.10 16.38 38.15
CA PRO A 299 -6.72 17.68 38.04
C PRO A 299 -6.60 18.19 36.61
N LEU A 300 -7.66 18.82 36.12
CA LEU A 300 -7.81 19.30 34.76
C LEU A 300 -8.15 20.79 34.80
N LEU A 301 -7.33 21.58 34.09
CA LEU A 301 -7.56 23.01 33.86
C LEU A 301 -7.41 23.32 32.39
N ARG A 302 -8.11 24.36 31.95
CA ARG A 302 -8.02 24.86 30.59
C ARG A 302 -7.31 26.20 30.58
N ALA A 303 -6.29 26.33 29.73
CA ALA A 303 -5.55 27.57 29.58
C ALA A 303 -5.10 27.77 28.15
N ARG A 304 -5.04 29.02 27.70
CA ARG A 304 -4.56 29.34 26.36
C ARG A 304 -3.09 29.74 26.38
N LEU A 305 -2.28 29.15 25.50
CA LEU A 305 -0.92 29.65 25.26
C LEU A 305 -1.00 30.97 24.48
N THR A 306 -0.51 32.05 25.07
CA THR A 306 -0.60 33.40 24.48
C THR A 306 0.73 33.92 23.98
N HIS A 307 1.82 33.68 24.71
CA HIS A 307 3.14 34.14 24.34
C HIS A 307 4.20 33.05 24.50
N ILE A 308 5.18 33.07 23.60
CA ILE A 308 6.39 32.24 23.64
C ILE A 308 7.58 33.19 23.60
N ASN A 309 8.47 33.12 24.59
CA ASN A 309 9.64 34.00 24.73
C ASN A 309 9.31 35.50 24.61
N GLY A 310 8.14 35.92 25.13
CA GLY A 310 7.69 37.30 25.14
C GLY A 310 7.08 37.82 23.84
N LYS A 311 7.01 37.01 22.78
CA LYS A 311 6.30 37.30 21.53
C LYS A 311 4.94 36.60 21.50
N GLU A 312 3.99 37.12 20.73
CA GLU A 312 2.70 36.43 20.54
C GLU A 312 2.96 35.02 19.99
N ALA A 313 2.28 34.01 20.54
CA ALA A 313 2.60 32.62 20.26
C ALA A 313 2.44 32.25 18.79
N ALA A 314 1.55 32.92 18.04
CA ALA A 314 1.37 32.73 16.61
C ALA A 314 2.52 33.31 15.76
N GLU A 315 3.19 34.36 16.24
CA GLU A 315 4.32 35.01 15.55
C GLU A 315 5.68 34.40 15.94
N ALA A 316 5.74 33.72 17.08
CA ALA A 316 6.95 33.11 17.61
C ALA A 316 7.28 31.74 16.98
N VAL A 317 6.34 31.15 16.22
CA VAL A 317 6.45 29.83 15.61
C VAL A 317 6.60 29.93 14.09
N PRO A 318 7.12 28.88 13.40
CA PRO A 318 7.17 28.86 11.95
C PRO A 318 5.78 29.06 11.31
N ASP A 319 5.70 29.67 10.12
CA ASP A 319 4.43 29.91 9.42
C ASP A 319 3.59 28.64 9.24
N SER A 320 4.23 27.49 9.07
CA SER A 320 3.58 26.18 8.99
C SER A 320 2.90 25.74 10.29
N ALA A 321 3.33 26.28 11.44
CA ALA A 321 2.85 25.98 12.78
C ALA A 321 1.98 27.11 13.38
N ALA A 322 1.88 28.26 12.73
CA ALA A 322 1.05 29.38 13.19
C ALA A 322 -0.45 29.02 13.26
N SER A 323 -0.90 28.07 12.43
CA SER A 323 -2.25 27.51 12.49
C SER A 323 -2.39 26.29 13.39
N ASP A 324 -1.34 25.87 14.11
CA ASP A 324 -1.38 24.71 14.99
C ASP A 324 -2.47 24.89 16.05
N ASN A 325 -3.25 23.83 16.22
CA ASN A 325 -4.34 23.80 17.17
C ASN A 325 -3.88 24.12 18.60
N ALA A 326 -2.66 23.75 19.00
CA ALA A 326 -2.14 24.04 20.33
C ALA A 326 -2.12 25.56 20.67
N LEU A 327 -2.12 26.42 19.66
CA LEU A 327 -2.18 27.89 19.79
C LEU A 327 -3.61 28.45 19.68
N ARG A 328 -4.50 27.74 18.97
CA ARG A 328 -5.85 28.20 18.64
C ARG A 328 -6.91 27.80 19.68
N ARG A 329 -6.67 26.74 20.45
CA ARG A 329 -7.56 26.28 21.53
C ARG A 329 -6.93 26.48 22.91
N GLU A 330 -7.78 26.43 23.92
CA GLU A 330 -7.34 26.20 25.28
C GLU A 330 -6.80 24.76 25.40
N LEU A 331 -5.64 24.63 26.02
CA LEU A 331 -4.97 23.38 26.29
C LEU A 331 -5.44 22.82 27.62
N ASN A 332 -5.56 21.50 27.68
CA ASN A 332 -5.75 20.77 28.92
C ASN A 332 -4.41 20.69 29.67
N LEU A 333 -4.35 21.39 30.80
CA LEU A 333 -3.25 21.39 31.73
C LEU A 333 -3.59 20.48 32.92
N THR A 334 -2.55 19.90 33.51
CA THR A 334 -2.66 19.19 34.79
C THR A 334 -1.48 19.55 35.68
N TRP A 335 -1.54 19.15 36.94
CA TRP A 335 -0.36 19.06 37.80
C TRP A 335 -0.26 17.68 38.39
N SER A 336 0.97 17.22 38.59
CA SER A 336 1.25 15.90 39.16
C SER A 336 2.59 15.91 39.88
N GLU A 337 2.66 15.24 41.03
CA GLU A 337 3.90 15.04 41.77
C GLU A 337 4.77 13.97 41.09
N ALA A 338 4.17 12.83 40.77
CA ALA A 338 4.81 11.75 40.04
C ALA A 338 4.71 11.95 38.51
N LEU A 339 5.67 11.39 37.77
CA LEU A 339 5.56 11.30 36.32
C LEU A 339 4.38 10.36 35.98
N PRO A 340 3.39 10.80 35.17
CA PRO A 340 2.24 9.95 34.85
C PRO A 340 2.65 8.64 34.18
N GLU A 341 1.89 7.59 34.44
CA GLU A 341 2.15 6.26 33.90
C GLU A 341 2.16 6.26 32.36
N GLY A 342 3.16 5.60 31.76
CA GLY A 342 3.31 5.52 30.31
C GLY A 342 4.07 6.71 29.68
N ASN A 343 4.36 7.76 30.43
CA ASN A 343 5.20 8.86 29.97
C ASN A 343 6.69 8.57 30.21
N THR A 344 7.53 9.00 29.28
CA THR A 344 9.00 8.88 29.41
C THR A 344 9.67 10.23 29.23
N LEU A 345 10.68 10.52 30.06
CA LEU A 345 11.43 11.78 29.95
C LEU A 345 12.46 11.66 28.82
N LYS A 346 12.36 12.57 27.85
CA LYS A 346 13.27 12.63 26.71
C LYS A 346 14.39 13.63 26.93
N ALA A 347 14.10 14.73 27.62
CA ALA A 347 15.07 15.77 27.94
C ALA A 347 14.68 16.55 29.21
N GLY A 348 15.67 17.07 29.92
CA GLY A 348 15.46 17.84 31.15
C GLY A 348 15.32 16.96 32.39
N VAL A 349 14.73 17.52 33.46
CA VAL A 349 14.70 16.92 34.79
C VAL A 349 13.30 17.01 35.39
N TRP A 350 12.85 15.98 36.12
CA TRP A 350 11.54 15.99 36.81
C TRP A 350 11.60 16.78 38.12
N TRP A 351 10.44 17.11 38.70
CA TRP A 351 10.32 18.04 39.82
C TRP A 351 11.27 17.79 41.01
N PRO A 352 11.43 16.54 41.51
CA PRO A 352 12.25 16.26 42.69
C PRO A 352 13.73 16.58 42.49
N ASP A 353 14.21 16.51 41.26
CA ASP A 353 15.63 16.63 40.90
C ASP A 353 15.95 18.03 40.30
N LEU A 354 15.00 18.96 40.31
CA LEU A 354 15.19 20.31 39.79
C LEU A 354 16.24 21.09 40.60
N PRO A 355 17.23 21.73 39.95
CA PRO A 355 18.21 22.56 40.63
C PRO A 355 17.54 23.70 41.40
N VAL A 356 17.98 23.97 42.64
CA VAL A 356 17.45 25.03 43.51
C VAL A 356 17.48 26.42 42.83
N ALA A 357 18.42 26.65 41.90
CA ALA A 357 18.54 27.87 41.10
C ALA A 357 17.40 28.08 40.07
N ALA A 358 16.67 27.02 39.70
CA ALA A 358 15.50 27.11 38.82
C ALA A 358 14.22 27.56 39.54
N LYS A 359 14.28 27.80 40.86
CA LYS A 359 13.17 28.31 41.68
C LYS A 359 12.98 29.84 41.59
N ALA A 360 13.67 30.52 40.68
CA ALA A 360 13.62 31.98 40.55
C ALA A 360 12.66 32.43 39.42
N ASP A 361 11.70 33.28 39.79
CA ASP A 361 10.72 34.05 39.00
C ASP A 361 9.73 33.35 38.04
N THR A 362 10.02 32.15 37.53
CA THR A 362 9.09 31.46 36.58
C THR A 362 8.78 30.03 37.00
N LEU A 363 7.53 29.61 36.82
CA LEU A 363 7.06 28.28 37.19
C LEU A 363 7.59 27.21 36.21
N PRO A 364 8.24 26.13 36.67
CA PRO A 364 8.73 25.09 35.77
C PRO A 364 7.56 24.26 35.21
N VAL A 365 7.59 23.93 33.92
CA VAL A 365 6.59 23.10 33.24
C VAL A 365 7.21 21.99 32.41
N SER A 366 6.47 20.88 32.26
CA SER A 366 6.85 19.75 31.43
C SER A 366 5.96 19.70 30.19
N VAL A 367 6.57 19.73 29.01
CA VAL A 367 5.86 19.82 27.72
C VAL A 367 6.01 18.51 26.95
N GLU A 368 4.97 18.13 26.20
CA GLU A 368 5.03 17.00 25.28
C GLU A 368 6.04 17.22 24.14
N ALA A 369 6.82 16.18 23.81
CA ALA A 369 7.84 16.20 22.77
C ALA A 369 7.31 16.56 21.38
N ASP A 370 6.13 16.08 21.00
CA ASP A 370 5.56 16.37 19.68
C ASP A 370 5.06 17.82 19.56
N VAL A 371 4.44 18.37 20.62
CA VAL A 371 4.12 19.80 20.68
C VAL A 371 5.40 20.63 20.65
N ALA A 372 6.40 20.26 21.46
CA ALA A 372 7.67 20.97 21.48
C ALA A 372 8.34 20.97 20.10
N LYS A 373 8.30 19.85 19.38
CA LYS A 373 8.85 19.75 18.02
C LYS A 373 8.08 20.59 17.00
N ARG A 374 6.73 20.56 17.02
CA ARG A 374 5.90 21.33 16.08
C ARG A 374 6.03 22.84 16.28
N LEU A 375 6.09 23.28 17.53
CA LEU A 375 6.24 24.69 17.90
C LEU A 375 7.71 25.14 18.00
N ASN A 376 8.65 24.23 17.70
CA ASN A 376 10.10 24.45 17.77
C ASN A 376 10.59 24.98 19.14
N LEU A 377 10.02 24.43 20.23
CA LEU A 377 10.35 24.76 21.61
C LEU A 377 11.55 23.94 22.11
N THR A 378 12.36 24.58 22.96
CA THR A 378 13.56 24.04 23.57
C THR A 378 13.52 24.16 25.10
N LEU A 379 14.39 23.41 25.79
CA LEU A 379 14.51 23.50 27.25
C LEU A 379 14.90 24.94 27.66
N GLY A 380 14.22 25.47 28.67
CA GLY A 380 14.42 26.81 29.19
C GLY A 380 13.56 27.91 28.53
N ASP A 381 12.89 27.62 27.42
CA ASP A 381 11.98 28.59 26.78
C ASP A 381 10.86 29.01 27.74
N LYS A 382 10.43 30.27 27.62
CA LYS A 382 9.38 30.86 28.46
C LYS A 382 8.03 30.77 27.77
N LEU A 383 7.05 30.15 28.42
CA LEU A 383 5.68 30.03 27.93
C LEU A 383 4.74 30.83 28.84
N THR A 384 3.91 31.68 28.25
CA THR A 384 2.89 32.45 28.98
C THR A 384 1.50 31.92 28.69
N PHE A 385 0.86 31.35 29.70
CA PHE A 385 -0.50 30.86 29.63
C PHE A 385 -1.48 31.89 30.18
N ASN A 386 -2.61 32.09 29.51
CA ASN A 386 -3.73 32.83 30.07
C ASN A 386 -4.68 31.84 30.75
N MET A 387 -4.80 31.94 32.07
CA MET A 387 -5.67 31.14 32.92
C MET A 387 -6.73 32.04 33.55
N ALA A 388 -7.99 31.87 33.16
CA ALA A 388 -9.11 32.68 33.67
C ALA A 388 -8.87 34.20 33.62
N GLY A 389 -8.15 34.69 32.60
CA GLY A 389 -7.82 36.10 32.41
C GLY A 389 -6.51 36.56 33.03
N SER A 390 -5.82 35.70 33.81
CA SER A 390 -4.53 36.00 34.43
C SER A 390 -3.37 35.38 33.63
N PRO A 391 -2.36 36.16 33.21
CA PRO A 391 -1.17 35.63 32.55
C PRO A 391 -0.24 34.97 33.56
N VAL A 392 0.15 33.73 33.30
CA VAL A 392 1.10 32.98 34.11
C VAL A 392 2.30 32.60 33.26
N GLN A 393 3.47 33.10 33.66
CA GLN A 393 4.74 32.84 33.01
C GLN A 393 5.39 31.59 33.57
N THR A 394 5.81 30.72 32.66
CA THR A 394 6.39 29.42 32.94
C THR A 394 7.66 29.21 32.14
N SER A 395 8.52 28.28 32.55
CA SER A 395 9.73 27.89 31.82
C SER A 395 9.77 26.38 31.61
N ILE A 396 10.17 25.93 30.42
CA ILE A 396 10.23 24.51 30.08
C ILE A 396 11.39 23.84 30.83
N ALA A 397 11.03 23.06 31.85
CA ALA A 397 11.98 22.29 32.67
C ALA A 397 12.27 20.90 32.10
N SER A 398 11.29 20.28 31.45
CA SER A 398 11.44 18.96 30.85
C SER A 398 10.56 18.77 29.61
N ILE A 399 11.02 17.88 28.75
CA ILE A 399 10.28 17.43 27.56
C ILE A 399 10.05 15.93 27.68
N ARG A 400 8.79 15.51 27.56
CA ARG A 400 8.36 14.11 27.73
C ARG A 400 7.73 13.54 26.46
N GLU A 401 8.00 12.27 26.22
CA GLU A 401 7.32 11.48 25.21
C GLU A 401 6.07 10.83 25.81
N VAL A 402 4.95 10.97 25.11
CA VAL A 402 3.61 10.64 25.59
C VAL A 402 3.03 9.58 24.68
N LYS A 403 2.59 8.47 25.28
CA LYS A 403 1.93 7.38 24.55
C LYS A 403 0.42 7.55 24.62
N TRP A 404 -0.13 8.30 23.67
CA TRP A 404 -1.59 8.54 23.57
C TRP A 404 -2.38 7.24 23.33
N GLU A 405 -1.72 6.19 22.83
CA GLU A 405 -2.25 4.85 22.58
C GLU A 405 -2.51 4.05 23.87
N SER A 406 -2.05 4.54 25.03
CA SER A 406 -2.27 3.89 26.33
C SER A 406 -3.69 4.04 26.88
N PHE A 407 -4.49 4.98 26.35
CA PHE A 407 -5.82 5.35 26.87
C PHE A 407 -5.83 5.73 28.36
N ASN A 408 -4.68 6.15 28.89
CA ASN A 408 -4.60 6.85 30.15
C ASN A 408 -4.77 8.37 29.95
N PRO A 409 -5.26 9.10 30.97
CA PRO A 409 -5.25 10.55 31.01
C PRO A 409 -3.88 11.12 30.68
N ASN A 410 -3.78 11.78 29.53
CA ASN A 410 -2.56 12.41 29.05
C ASN A 410 -2.80 13.89 28.77
N PHE A 411 -1.77 14.69 28.98
CA PHE A 411 -1.84 16.14 28.95
C PHE A 411 -0.73 16.70 28.06
N TYR A 412 -0.90 17.91 27.53
CA TYR A 412 0.12 18.58 26.72
C TYR A 412 1.19 19.26 27.58
N VAL A 413 0.78 19.77 28.74
CA VAL A 413 1.64 20.47 29.70
C VAL A 413 1.29 20.01 31.11
N ILE A 414 2.32 19.71 31.91
CA ILE A 414 2.20 19.30 33.31
C ILE A 414 2.94 20.29 34.20
N PHE A 415 2.29 20.71 35.28
CA PHE A 415 2.83 21.56 36.33
C PHE A 415 3.24 20.74 37.56
N PRO A 416 4.17 21.24 38.40
CA PRO A 416 4.40 20.68 39.72
C PRO A 416 3.19 20.89 40.64
N PRO A 417 3.02 20.05 41.68
CA PRO A 417 1.91 20.17 42.63
C PRO A 417 1.93 21.51 43.37
N LYS A 418 0.80 21.91 43.98
CA LYS A 418 0.59 23.15 44.75
C LYS A 418 0.63 24.48 43.98
N VAL A 419 0.96 24.48 42.70
CA VAL A 419 1.00 25.73 41.90
C VAL A 419 -0.37 26.19 41.43
N LEU A 420 -1.27 25.24 41.14
CA LEU A 420 -2.57 25.49 40.51
C LEU A 420 -3.75 24.98 41.36
N GLU A 421 -3.51 24.57 42.61
CA GLU A 421 -4.54 23.99 43.48
C GLU A 421 -5.65 24.99 43.85
N ASP A 422 -5.30 26.27 43.98
CA ASP A 422 -6.23 27.35 44.31
C ASP A 422 -7.09 27.81 43.13
N GLN A 423 -6.82 27.33 41.91
CA GLN A 423 -7.58 27.66 40.71
C GLN A 423 -8.80 26.75 40.56
N ALA A 424 -9.85 27.23 39.90
CA ALA A 424 -11.00 26.39 39.58
C ALA A 424 -10.58 25.26 38.62
N HIS A 425 -10.77 24.01 39.06
CA HIS A 425 -10.37 22.82 38.33
C HIS A 425 -11.40 21.70 38.52
N THR A 426 -11.44 20.80 37.55
CA THR A 426 -12.16 19.53 37.67
C THR A 426 -11.17 18.38 37.71
N PHE A 427 -11.62 17.17 38.00
CA PHE A 427 -10.80 15.96 37.93
C PHE A 427 -11.23 15.10 36.74
N LEU A 428 -10.26 14.37 36.20
CA LEU A 428 -10.43 13.41 35.13
C LEU A 428 -9.76 12.10 35.52
N ALA A 429 -10.46 11.00 35.27
CA ALA A 429 -9.95 9.66 35.50
C ALA A 429 -10.38 8.72 34.37
N SER A 430 -9.60 7.68 34.16
CA SER A 430 -9.95 6.54 33.32
C SER A 430 -10.10 5.30 34.18
N PHE A 431 -11.01 4.40 33.82
CA PHE A 431 -11.23 3.15 34.54
C PHE A 431 -11.72 2.05 33.60
N VAL A 432 -11.61 0.82 34.07
CA VAL A 432 -12.15 -0.37 33.40
C VAL A 432 -13.51 -0.69 34.03
N LEU A 433 -14.55 -0.76 33.20
CA LEU A 433 -15.88 -1.19 33.60
C LEU A 433 -15.90 -2.69 33.99
N PRO A 434 -16.68 -3.08 35.01
CA PRO A 434 -16.93 -4.48 35.34
C PRO A 434 -17.85 -5.14 34.29
N ASP A 435 -17.97 -6.47 34.33
CA ASP A 435 -18.80 -7.25 33.40
C ASP A 435 -20.28 -6.80 33.37
N ASP A 436 -20.84 -6.32 34.50
CA ASP A 436 -22.17 -5.67 34.55
C ASP A 436 -22.09 -4.17 34.25
N GLU A 437 -21.77 -3.84 33.01
CA GLU A 437 -21.50 -2.48 32.58
C GLU A 437 -22.72 -1.57 32.68
N ALA A 438 -23.89 -2.05 32.24
CA ALA A 438 -25.10 -1.24 32.15
C ALA A 438 -25.69 -0.95 33.54
N GLY A 439 -25.65 -1.94 34.44
CA GLY A 439 -26.06 -1.77 35.82
C GLY A 439 -25.16 -0.79 36.56
N PHE A 440 -23.84 -0.96 36.43
CA PHE A 440 -22.86 -0.10 37.10
C PHE A 440 -22.87 1.33 36.58
N MET A 441 -22.93 1.54 35.25
CA MET A 441 -23.01 2.89 34.67
C MET A 441 -24.28 3.63 35.07
N ARG A 442 -25.41 2.93 35.21
CA ARG A 442 -26.66 3.51 35.71
C ARG A 442 -26.50 4.00 37.15
N THR A 443 -25.87 3.21 38.00
CA THR A 443 -25.59 3.56 39.40
C THR A 443 -24.63 4.75 39.48
N LEU A 444 -23.53 4.73 38.73
CA LEU A 444 -22.57 5.85 38.68
C LEU A 444 -23.22 7.16 38.21
N THR A 445 -24.04 7.10 37.15
CA THR A 445 -24.72 8.30 36.62
C THR A 445 -25.76 8.86 37.60
N GLN A 446 -26.39 7.99 38.41
CA GLN A 446 -27.32 8.42 39.46
C GLN A 446 -26.60 9.05 40.67
N GLN A 447 -25.46 8.49 41.08
CA GLN A 447 -24.67 8.99 42.20
C GLN A 447 -23.88 10.25 41.85
N PHE A 448 -23.40 10.37 40.61
CA PHE A 448 -22.56 11.47 40.12
C PHE A 448 -23.14 12.10 38.84
N PRO A 449 -24.29 12.80 38.92
CA PRO A 449 -24.94 13.39 37.74
C PRO A 449 -24.14 14.54 37.09
N GLY A 450 -23.17 15.12 37.81
CA GLY A 450 -22.26 16.15 37.31
C GLY A 450 -21.07 15.62 36.52
N VAL A 451 -20.81 14.31 36.56
CA VAL A 451 -19.67 13.67 35.89
C VAL A 451 -20.06 13.25 34.47
N ALA A 452 -19.28 13.69 33.49
CA ALA A 452 -19.44 13.30 32.11
C ALA A 452 -18.65 12.01 31.82
N PHE A 453 -19.35 10.96 31.42
CA PHE A 453 -18.74 9.68 31.11
C PHE A 453 -18.55 9.49 29.60
N LEU A 454 -17.32 9.26 29.15
CA LEU A 454 -16.95 9.06 27.76
C LEU A 454 -16.56 7.59 27.50
N ASP A 455 -17.32 6.93 26.61
CA ASP A 455 -17.07 5.53 26.23
C ASP A 455 -16.02 5.45 25.11
N VAL A 456 -14.84 4.93 25.45
CA VAL A 456 -13.73 4.76 24.52
C VAL A 456 -14.01 3.62 23.55
N ARG A 457 -14.81 2.62 23.94
CA ARG A 457 -15.14 1.47 23.08
C ARG A 457 -16.02 1.88 21.93
N ALA A 458 -16.98 2.78 22.15
CA ALA A 458 -17.77 3.33 21.05
C ALA A 458 -16.89 4.03 20.01
N MET A 459 -15.89 4.81 20.46
CA MET A 459 -14.92 5.46 19.57
C MET A 459 -14.03 4.44 18.85
N LEU A 460 -13.56 3.41 19.55
CA LEU A 460 -12.73 2.36 18.97
C LEU A 460 -13.51 1.48 17.99
N ALA A 461 -14.76 1.14 18.29
CA ALA A 461 -15.64 0.42 17.38
C ALA A 461 -15.89 1.23 16.10
N GLN A 462 -16.01 2.56 16.22
CA GLN A 462 -16.08 3.45 15.07
C GLN A 462 -14.75 3.44 14.27
N ALA A 463 -13.60 3.50 14.94
CA ALA A 463 -12.29 3.43 14.31
C ALA A 463 -12.04 2.08 13.62
N GLU A 464 -12.38 0.97 14.27
CA GLU A 464 -12.37 -0.40 13.71
C GLU A 464 -13.27 -0.49 12.48
N GLY A 465 -14.45 0.13 12.52
CA GLY A 465 -15.34 0.26 11.38
C GLY A 465 -14.65 0.92 10.18
N ILE A 466 -13.97 2.05 10.40
CA ILE A 466 -13.21 2.76 9.35
C ILE A 466 -12.05 1.90 8.83
N LEU A 467 -11.28 1.26 9.72
CA LEU A 467 -10.18 0.38 9.31
C LEU A 467 -10.68 -0.83 8.54
N ARG A 468 -11.86 -1.37 8.89
CA ARG A 468 -12.48 -2.49 8.17
C ARG A 468 -12.92 -2.07 6.79
N GLN A 469 -13.44 -0.85 6.63
CA GLN A 469 -13.74 -0.27 5.32
C GLN A 469 -12.48 -0.14 4.46
N LEU A 470 -11.38 0.34 5.07
CA LEU A 470 -10.10 0.45 4.39
C LEU A 470 -9.56 -0.92 3.96
N SER A 471 -9.64 -1.92 4.83
CA SER A 471 -9.24 -3.31 4.52
C SER A 471 -10.10 -3.90 3.39
N LEU A 472 -11.42 -3.71 3.41
CA LEU A 472 -12.30 -4.14 2.31
C LEU A 472 -11.89 -3.46 1.00
N GLY A 473 -11.64 -2.15 1.01
CA GLY A 473 -11.14 -1.42 -0.15
C GLY A 473 -9.83 -2.00 -0.69
N VAL A 474 -8.89 -2.36 0.19
CA VAL A 474 -7.64 -3.04 -0.18
C VAL A 474 -7.91 -4.42 -0.79
N GLN A 475 -8.80 -5.23 -0.23
CA GLN A 475 -9.17 -6.55 -0.78
C GLN A 475 -9.81 -6.45 -2.17
N TYR A 476 -10.65 -5.44 -2.39
CA TYR A 476 -11.19 -5.14 -3.73
C TYR A 476 -10.07 -4.80 -4.72
N LEU A 477 -9.12 -3.96 -4.30
CA LEU A 477 -7.98 -3.59 -5.12
C LEU A 477 -7.08 -4.80 -5.41
N LEU A 478 -6.87 -5.67 -4.42
CA LEU A 478 -6.18 -6.95 -4.61
C LEU A 478 -6.85 -7.77 -5.72
N GLY A 479 -8.19 -7.79 -5.79
CA GLY A 479 -8.93 -8.42 -6.89
C GLY A 479 -8.54 -7.88 -8.27
N PHE A 480 -8.41 -6.56 -8.43
CA PHE A 480 -7.96 -5.96 -9.69
C PHE A 480 -6.50 -6.28 -10.02
N VAL A 481 -5.61 -6.24 -9.03
CA VAL A 481 -4.19 -6.59 -9.20
C VAL A 481 -4.04 -8.06 -9.59
N LEU A 482 -4.81 -8.95 -8.96
CA LEU A 482 -4.89 -10.37 -9.32
C LEU A 482 -5.35 -10.55 -10.76
N LEU A 483 -6.43 -9.88 -11.17
CA LEU A 483 -6.92 -9.94 -12.55
C LEU A 483 -5.87 -9.44 -13.55
N ALA A 484 -5.20 -8.31 -13.25
CA ALA A 484 -4.09 -7.80 -14.07
C ALA A 484 -2.93 -8.80 -14.15
N GLY A 485 -2.54 -9.41 -13.03
CA GLY A 485 -1.53 -10.45 -12.97
C GLY A 485 -1.90 -11.69 -13.81
N LEU A 486 -3.15 -12.15 -13.72
CA LEU A 486 -3.66 -13.25 -14.53
C LEU A 486 -3.63 -12.89 -16.03
N LEU A 487 -4.05 -11.68 -16.41
CA LEU A 487 -4.00 -11.21 -17.80
C LEU A 487 -2.56 -11.13 -18.34
N VAL A 488 -1.61 -10.63 -17.53
CA VAL A 488 -0.18 -10.64 -17.88
C VAL A 488 0.29 -12.08 -18.09
N THR A 489 -0.04 -12.99 -17.19
CA THR A 489 0.42 -14.38 -17.30
C THR A 489 -0.16 -15.06 -18.55
N TRP A 490 -1.42 -14.78 -18.86
CA TRP A 490 -2.09 -15.25 -20.06
C TRP A 490 -1.47 -14.65 -21.33
N ALA A 491 -1.21 -13.34 -21.37
CA ALA A 491 -0.58 -12.67 -22.49
C ALA A 491 0.82 -13.23 -22.78
N LEU A 492 1.60 -13.51 -21.74
CA LEU A 492 2.93 -14.10 -21.85
C LEU A 492 2.89 -15.55 -22.34
N MET A 493 1.95 -16.36 -21.83
CA MET A 493 1.69 -17.71 -22.35
C MET A 493 1.38 -17.65 -23.83
N MET A 494 0.43 -16.79 -24.20
CA MET A 494 -0.02 -16.52 -25.56
C MET A 494 1.13 -16.12 -26.49
N ALA A 495 2.07 -15.28 -26.04
CA ALA A 495 3.24 -14.86 -26.80
C ALA A 495 4.17 -16.04 -27.17
N SER A 496 4.24 -17.07 -26.33
CA SER A 496 5.10 -18.24 -26.55
C SER A 496 4.42 -19.41 -27.30
N LEU A 497 3.12 -19.31 -27.60
CA LEU A 497 2.35 -20.45 -28.13
C LEU A 497 2.81 -20.98 -29.49
N ASP A 498 3.18 -20.11 -30.42
CA ASP A 498 3.53 -20.55 -31.79
C ASP A 498 4.83 -21.35 -31.80
N ALA A 499 5.81 -20.94 -30.97
CA ALA A 499 7.04 -21.69 -30.76
C ALA A 499 6.75 -23.05 -30.10
N ARG A 500 5.86 -23.09 -29.11
CA ARG A 500 5.45 -24.32 -28.42
C ARG A 500 4.72 -25.29 -29.34
N LYS A 501 3.81 -24.80 -30.20
CA LYS A 501 3.12 -25.62 -31.21
C LYS A 501 4.11 -26.27 -32.18
N ARG A 502 5.09 -25.52 -32.68
CA ARG A 502 6.13 -26.06 -33.58
C ARG A 502 6.92 -27.20 -32.92
N GLU A 503 7.33 -27.03 -31.67
CA GLU A 503 8.05 -28.08 -30.93
C GLU A 503 7.16 -29.32 -30.69
N GLN A 504 5.88 -29.11 -30.35
CA GLN A 504 4.93 -30.21 -30.16
C GLN A 504 4.70 -31.02 -31.45
N VAL A 505 4.64 -30.35 -32.60
CA VAL A 505 4.50 -31.02 -33.90
C VAL A 505 5.71 -31.91 -34.18
N LEU A 506 6.92 -31.38 -34.00
CA LEU A 506 8.15 -32.16 -34.21
C LEU A 506 8.18 -33.40 -33.32
N LEU A 507 7.84 -33.25 -32.03
CA LEU A 507 7.80 -34.38 -31.10
C LEU A 507 6.70 -35.39 -31.45
N LYS A 508 5.53 -34.95 -31.93
CA LYS A 508 4.46 -35.85 -32.40
C LYS A 508 4.89 -36.65 -33.62
N VAL A 509 5.60 -36.02 -34.57
CA VAL A 509 6.15 -36.71 -35.75
C VAL A 509 7.19 -37.76 -35.34
N LEU A 510 7.97 -37.49 -34.28
CA LEU A 510 8.91 -38.44 -33.68
C LEU A 510 8.25 -39.51 -32.78
N GLY A 511 6.91 -39.57 -32.71
CA GLY A 511 6.18 -40.60 -31.98
C GLY A 511 5.83 -40.29 -30.52
N ALA A 512 5.98 -39.04 -30.06
CA ALA A 512 5.59 -38.68 -28.70
C ALA A 512 4.08 -38.79 -28.47
N SER A 513 3.69 -39.57 -27.46
CA SER A 513 2.28 -39.74 -27.08
C SER A 513 1.69 -38.44 -26.52
N ARG A 514 0.36 -38.29 -26.64
CA ARG A 514 -0.36 -37.13 -26.08
C ARG A 514 -0.13 -36.97 -24.57
N ARG A 515 -0.09 -38.08 -23.82
CA ARG A 515 0.15 -38.08 -22.37
C ARG A 515 1.56 -37.61 -22.02
N ASN A 516 2.56 -38.04 -22.79
CA ASN A 516 3.96 -37.62 -22.59
C ASN A 516 4.16 -36.13 -22.92
N LEU A 517 3.49 -35.63 -23.96
CA LEU A 517 3.54 -34.20 -24.32
C LEU A 517 2.86 -33.35 -23.24
N ALA A 518 1.71 -33.79 -22.73
CA ALA A 518 0.99 -33.09 -21.68
C ALA A 518 1.76 -33.07 -20.35
N SER A 519 2.34 -34.21 -19.92
CA SER A 519 3.11 -34.29 -18.68
C SER A 519 4.39 -33.47 -18.73
N ARG A 520 5.11 -33.50 -19.85
CA ARG A 520 6.31 -32.67 -20.07
C ARG A 520 5.98 -31.18 -20.00
N GLN A 521 4.85 -30.78 -20.60
CA GLN A 521 4.44 -29.38 -20.61
C GLN A 521 3.98 -28.92 -19.22
N ALA A 522 3.25 -29.76 -18.50
CA ALA A 522 2.83 -29.50 -17.13
C ALA A 522 4.05 -29.32 -16.22
N LEU A 523 5.03 -30.22 -16.32
CA LEU A 523 6.24 -30.17 -15.49
C LEU A 523 7.03 -28.87 -15.69
N GLU A 524 7.20 -28.43 -16.94
CA GLU A 524 7.89 -27.17 -17.24
C GLU A 524 7.21 -25.96 -16.58
N PHE A 525 5.88 -25.86 -16.67
CA PHE A 525 5.16 -24.72 -16.10
C PHE A 525 4.95 -24.82 -14.60
N LEU A 526 4.88 -26.04 -14.04
CA LEU A 526 4.95 -26.27 -12.61
C LEU A 526 6.28 -25.75 -12.06
N LEU A 527 7.40 -26.10 -12.72
CA LEU A 527 8.72 -25.62 -12.34
C LEU A 527 8.83 -24.10 -12.50
N LEU A 528 8.48 -23.55 -13.66
CA LEU A 528 8.50 -22.10 -13.89
C LEU A 528 7.66 -21.34 -12.86
N GLY A 529 6.47 -21.85 -12.54
CA GLY A 529 5.59 -21.22 -11.56
C GLY A 529 6.08 -21.35 -10.13
N ALA A 530 6.66 -22.49 -9.75
CA ALA A 530 7.30 -22.65 -8.45
C ALA A 530 8.52 -21.71 -8.31
N LEU A 531 9.33 -21.58 -9.36
CA LEU A 531 10.49 -20.69 -9.37
C LEU A 531 10.08 -19.21 -9.35
N ALA A 532 9.08 -18.83 -10.14
CA ALA A 532 8.54 -17.48 -10.10
C ALA A 532 7.93 -17.15 -8.74
N GLY A 533 7.18 -18.09 -8.17
CA GLY A 533 6.55 -17.93 -6.85
C GLY A 533 7.57 -17.86 -5.70
N THR A 534 8.65 -18.65 -5.75
CA THR A 534 9.72 -18.57 -4.74
C THR A 534 10.49 -17.26 -4.83
N LEU A 535 10.85 -16.82 -6.04
CA LEU A 535 11.45 -15.50 -6.23
C LEU A 535 10.51 -14.37 -5.81
N ALA A 536 9.20 -14.52 -6.06
CA ALA A 536 8.20 -13.54 -5.64
C ALA A 536 8.02 -13.50 -4.13
N ALA A 537 8.11 -14.63 -3.43
CA ALA A 537 8.09 -14.68 -1.96
C ALA A 537 9.34 -14.01 -1.39
N LEU A 538 10.54 -14.32 -1.92
CA LEU A 538 11.80 -13.69 -1.52
C LEU A 538 11.77 -12.17 -1.72
N LEU A 539 11.36 -11.74 -2.92
CA LEU A 539 11.31 -10.33 -3.26
C LEU A 539 10.18 -9.61 -2.52
N GLY A 540 9.02 -10.24 -2.38
CA GLY A 540 7.88 -9.72 -1.65
C GLY A 540 8.23 -9.48 -0.18
N GLU A 541 8.90 -10.44 0.47
CA GLU A 541 9.37 -10.30 1.86
C GLU A 541 10.41 -9.17 1.99
N LEU A 542 11.38 -9.12 1.08
CA LEU A 542 12.40 -8.07 1.06
C LEU A 542 11.76 -6.67 0.89
N LEU A 543 10.92 -6.49 -0.12
CA LEU A 543 10.24 -5.22 -0.38
C LEU A 543 9.28 -4.85 0.75
N TYR A 544 8.54 -5.83 1.29
CA TYR A 544 7.67 -5.61 2.43
C TYR A 544 8.47 -5.16 3.66
N SER A 545 9.58 -5.80 3.99
CA SER A 545 10.44 -5.41 5.13
C SER A 545 10.99 -3.99 4.99
N LEU A 546 11.34 -3.57 3.76
CA LEU A 546 11.79 -2.21 3.48
C LEU A 546 10.67 -1.18 3.64
N ILE A 547 9.47 -1.49 3.13
CA ILE A 547 8.30 -0.62 3.23
C ILE A 547 7.84 -0.53 4.69
N ALA A 548 7.61 -1.67 5.34
CA ALA A 548 7.18 -1.74 6.74
C ALA A 548 8.19 -1.05 7.68
N GLY A 549 9.49 -1.37 7.54
CA GLY A 549 10.52 -0.84 8.42
C GLY A 549 10.85 0.64 8.19
N LYS A 550 11.07 1.08 6.94
CA LYS A 550 11.53 2.46 6.66
C LYS A 550 10.41 3.46 6.37
N LEU A 551 9.29 3.01 5.80
CA LEU A 551 8.21 3.90 5.38
C LEU A 551 7.09 3.96 6.42
N LEU A 552 6.80 2.85 7.10
CA LEU A 552 5.67 2.73 8.03
C LEU A 552 6.09 2.60 9.51
N ASN A 553 7.37 2.39 9.81
CA ASN A 553 7.88 2.09 11.17
C ASN A 553 7.14 0.94 11.86
N LEU A 554 6.71 -0.06 11.10
CA LEU A 554 6.01 -1.23 11.61
C LEU A 554 7.00 -2.35 11.98
N PRO A 555 6.74 -3.11 13.07
CA PRO A 555 7.55 -4.26 13.41
C PRO A 555 7.45 -5.32 12.31
N TRP A 556 8.58 -5.93 11.96
CA TRP A 556 8.58 -7.03 11.01
C TRP A 556 7.90 -8.26 11.64
N SER A 557 6.84 -8.76 11.00
CA SER A 557 6.18 -10.00 11.37
C SER A 557 6.59 -11.12 10.40
N ALA A 558 6.82 -12.32 10.89
CA ALA A 558 7.07 -13.47 10.03
C ALA A 558 5.73 -14.07 9.57
N ALA A 559 5.57 -14.33 8.28
CA ALA A 559 4.38 -15.00 7.74
C ALA A 559 4.79 -16.30 7.03
N PRO A 560 4.90 -17.45 7.73
CA PRO A 560 5.40 -18.70 7.17
C PRO A 560 4.59 -19.18 5.96
N LEU A 561 3.28 -18.93 5.95
CA LEU A 561 2.39 -19.31 4.85
C LEU A 561 2.75 -18.59 3.53
N PHE A 562 3.31 -17.39 3.60
CA PHE A 562 3.75 -16.61 2.43
C PHE A 562 4.97 -17.22 1.72
N TRP A 563 5.71 -18.11 2.37
CA TRP A 563 6.83 -18.81 1.71
C TRP A 563 6.37 -20.02 0.91
N VAL A 564 5.23 -20.63 1.29
CA VAL A 564 4.73 -21.87 0.68
C VAL A 564 3.66 -21.59 -0.37
N LEU A 565 2.78 -20.63 -0.10
CA LEU A 565 1.59 -20.37 -0.92
C LEU A 565 1.93 -19.85 -2.33
N PRO A 566 2.84 -18.87 -2.53
CA PRO A 566 3.12 -18.36 -3.87
C PRO A 566 3.80 -19.36 -4.81
N PRO A 567 4.79 -20.17 -4.39
CA PRO A 567 5.32 -21.25 -5.22
C PRO A 567 4.25 -22.25 -5.65
N LEU A 568 3.37 -22.66 -4.73
CA LEU A 568 2.34 -23.66 -4.98
C LEU A 568 1.25 -23.11 -5.91
N VAL A 569 0.72 -21.93 -5.61
CA VAL A 569 -0.28 -21.25 -6.43
C VAL A 569 0.29 -20.91 -7.80
N GLY A 570 1.51 -20.37 -7.86
CA GLY A 570 2.20 -20.06 -9.12
C GLY A 570 2.36 -21.29 -10.00
N ALA A 571 2.81 -22.42 -9.44
CA ALA A 571 2.96 -23.68 -10.15
C ALA A 571 1.61 -24.16 -10.74
N ILE A 572 0.56 -24.22 -9.92
CA ILE A 572 -0.77 -24.69 -10.35
C ILE A 572 -1.39 -23.76 -11.40
N LEU A 573 -1.34 -22.45 -11.19
CA LEU A 573 -1.89 -21.45 -12.12
C LEU A 573 -1.22 -21.52 -13.48
N LEU A 574 0.12 -21.53 -13.51
CA LEU A 574 0.87 -21.56 -14.77
C LEU A 574 0.69 -22.89 -15.51
N ALA A 575 0.70 -24.02 -14.80
CA ALA A 575 0.42 -25.32 -15.40
C ALA A 575 -1.02 -25.40 -15.94
N GLY A 576 -1.99 -24.84 -15.22
CA GLY A 576 -3.39 -24.75 -15.65
C GLY A 576 -3.55 -23.92 -16.93
N PHE A 577 -2.98 -22.71 -16.97
CA PHE A 577 -3.01 -21.88 -18.17
C PHE A 577 -2.30 -22.52 -19.36
N ALA A 578 -1.16 -23.18 -19.13
CA ALA A 578 -0.47 -23.92 -20.16
C ALA A 578 -1.34 -25.03 -20.74
N HIS A 579 -2.01 -25.79 -19.87
CA HIS A 579 -2.90 -26.86 -20.27
C HIS A 579 -4.06 -26.32 -21.11
N LEU A 580 -4.75 -25.27 -20.64
CA LEU A 580 -5.85 -24.65 -21.37
C LEU A 580 -5.42 -24.13 -22.75
N ALA A 581 -4.28 -23.43 -22.83
CA ALA A 581 -3.82 -22.82 -24.06
C ALA A 581 -3.32 -23.85 -25.10
N LEU A 582 -2.78 -24.99 -24.65
CA LEU A 582 -2.22 -26.03 -25.52
C LEU A 582 -3.12 -27.27 -25.65
N ARG A 583 -4.26 -27.35 -24.96
CA ARG A 583 -5.18 -28.51 -25.05
C ARG A 583 -5.60 -28.77 -26.49
N LYS A 584 -5.96 -27.72 -27.24
CA LYS A 584 -6.37 -27.84 -28.64
C LYS A 584 -5.23 -28.35 -29.54
N SER A 585 -3.99 -27.90 -29.31
CA SER A 585 -2.82 -28.35 -30.07
C SER A 585 -2.41 -29.78 -29.72
N LEU A 586 -2.66 -30.25 -28.50
CA LEU A 586 -2.43 -31.64 -28.11
C LEU A 586 -3.38 -32.61 -28.83
N GLN A 587 -4.62 -32.18 -29.10
CA GLN A 587 -5.63 -33.01 -29.76
C GLN A 587 -5.54 -33.01 -31.29
N THR A 588 -5.03 -31.95 -31.91
CA THR A 588 -4.92 -31.84 -33.37
C THR A 588 -3.89 -32.81 -33.95
N ALA A 589 -4.17 -33.31 -35.15
CA ALA A 589 -3.25 -34.18 -35.89
C ALA A 589 -2.01 -33.40 -36.38
N PRO A 590 -0.84 -34.05 -36.51
CA PRO A 590 0.40 -33.36 -36.89
C PRO A 590 0.31 -32.61 -38.22
N HIS A 591 -0.35 -33.18 -39.22
CA HIS A 591 -0.51 -32.57 -40.55
C HIS A 591 -1.36 -31.29 -40.52
N GLN A 592 -2.39 -31.24 -39.68
CA GLN A 592 -3.23 -30.04 -39.50
C GLN A 592 -2.45 -28.93 -38.81
N LEU A 593 -1.66 -29.28 -37.77
CA LEU A 593 -0.80 -28.32 -37.09
C LEU A 593 0.31 -27.77 -38.01
N LEU A 594 0.89 -28.60 -38.88
CA LEU A 594 1.84 -28.14 -39.89
C LEU A 594 1.21 -27.11 -40.85
N LYS A 595 -0.04 -27.34 -41.26
CA LYS A 595 -0.81 -26.43 -42.11
C LYS A 595 -1.20 -25.12 -41.40
N GLU A 596 -1.42 -25.14 -40.08
CA GLU A 596 -1.64 -23.91 -39.29
C GLU A 596 -0.35 -23.06 -39.12
N LEU A 597 0.83 -23.68 -39.24
CA LEU A 597 2.12 -23.05 -38.94
C LEU A 597 2.88 -22.53 -40.17
N SER A 598 2.50 -22.98 -41.37
CA SER A 598 2.95 -22.49 -42.68
C SER A 598 2.26 -21.18 -43.04
#